data_AF-A0A8S9ZRB9-F1
#
_entry.id   AF-A0A8S9ZRB9-F1
#
_cell.length_a   1.000
_cell.length_b   1.000
_cell.length_c   1.000
_cell.angle_alpha   90.00
_cell.angle_beta   90.00
_cell.angle_gamma   90.00
#
_symmetry.space_group_name_H-M   'P 1'
#
loop_
_entity.id
_entity.type
_entity.pdbx_description
1 polymer ?
#
loop_
_entity_poly.entity_id
_entity_poly.type
_entity_poly.pdbx_seq_one_letter_code
_entity_poly.pdbx_strand_id
1 'polypeptide(L)' 'KNIKINKNIIETFGKHTIENKQEKQVCECCSICLDEFKLNERAQQLIQCNHIFHKKCIQKWLKKNSTCPLCRKIVKIN' A
#
# COMPACT_ATOMS: atom_id res chain seq x y z
N LYS A 1 -19.08 4.51 -9.62
CA LYS A 1 -17.69 4.21 -10.07
C LYS A 1 -17.16 3.10 -9.16
N ASN A 2 -17.14 1.86 -9.63
CA ASN A 2 -16.90 0.68 -8.82
C ASN A 2 -15.48 0.18 -9.01
N ILE A 3 -14.60 0.62 -8.11
CA ILE A 3 -13.17 0.30 -8.11
C ILE A 3 -13.00 -1.19 -7.82
N LYS A 4 -12.45 -1.96 -8.77
CA LYS A 4 -12.06 -3.36 -8.53
C LYS A 4 -10.73 -3.42 -7.78
N ILE A 5 -10.85 -3.39 -6.45
CA ILE A 5 -9.76 -3.60 -5.48
C ILE A 5 -9.47 -5.11 -5.46
N ASN A 6 -8.19 -5.51 -5.51
CA ASN A 6 -7.82 -6.89 -5.23
C ASN A 6 -8.30 -7.20 -3.80
N LYS A 7 -9.28 -8.11 -3.67
CA LYS A 7 -9.97 -8.44 -2.41
C LYS A 7 -9.11 -9.22 -1.42
N ASN A 8 -7.79 -9.19 -1.56
CA ASN A 8 -6.89 -9.45 -0.45
C ASN A 8 -6.88 -8.22 0.46
N ILE A 9 -8.02 -7.99 1.13
CA ILE A 9 -8.10 -7.12 2.29
C ILE A 9 -7.28 -7.85 3.35
N ILE A 10 -5.98 -7.57 3.40
CA ILE A 10 -5.14 -8.07 4.48
C ILE A 10 -5.52 -7.21 5.68
N GLU A 11 -6.46 -7.73 6.47
CA GLU A 11 -7.09 -7.03 7.59
C GLU A 11 -6.16 -6.93 8.82
N THR A 12 -4.95 -7.46 8.72
CA THR A 12 -3.95 -7.47 9.79
C THR A 12 -2.56 -7.71 9.18
N PHE A 13 -1.78 -6.65 8.99
CA PHE A 13 -0.33 -6.79 8.90
C PHE A 13 0.25 -6.38 10.24
N GLY A 14 0.46 -7.38 11.08
CA GLY A 14 1.07 -7.26 12.39
C GLY A 14 1.53 -8.64 12.81
N LYS A 15 2.69 -9.05 12.26
CA LYS A 15 3.65 -10.08 12.71
C LYS A 15 4.34 -10.67 11.48
N HIS A 16 5.38 -10.00 11.00
CA HIS A 16 6.48 -10.71 10.36
C HIS A 16 7.58 -10.83 11.40
N THR A 17 7.73 -12.05 11.93
CA THR A 17 8.91 -12.45 12.70
C THR A 17 10.07 -12.47 11.71
N ILE A 18 11.07 -11.60 11.90
CA ILE A 18 12.24 -11.52 11.02
C ILE A 18 13.11 -12.77 11.29
N GLU A 19 12.91 -13.82 10.50
CA GLU A 19 13.85 -14.92 10.38
C GLU A 19 14.52 -14.86 8.99
N ASN A 20 15.72 -14.28 8.99
CA ASN A 20 16.74 -14.29 7.95
C ASN A 20 16.49 -15.20 6.71
N LYS A 21 16.06 -14.61 5.58
CA LYS A 21 16.49 -15.04 4.23
C LYS A 21 16.13 -14.01 3.14
N GLN A 22 17.08 -13.12 2.81
CA GLN A 22 17.13 -12.32 1.57
C GLN A 22 15.79 -11.66 1.16
N GLU A 23 15.22 -10.80 2.01
CA GLU A 23 13.89 -10.23 1.80
C GLU A 23 13.92 -8.86 1.12
N LYS A 24 13.31 -8.83 -0.07
CA LYS A 24 12.85 -7.66 -0.80
C LYS A 24 12.23 -6.67 0.19
N GLN A 25 12.82 -5.48 0.39
CA GLN A 25 12.34 -4.46 1.34
C GLN A 25 10.83 -4.26 1.20
N VAL A 26 10.06 -4.89 2.09
CA VAL A 26 8.67 -4.54 2.32
C VAL A 26 8.76 -3.34 3.24
N CYS A 27 8.51 -2.15 2.70
CA CYS A 27 8.55 -0.92 3.50
C CYS A 27 7.44 -1.03 4.56
N GLU A 28 7.84 -1.12 5.84
CA GLU A 28 6.94 -1.24 7.00
C GLU A 28 6.22 0.09 7.33
N CYS A 29 6.56 1.16 6.60
CA CYS A 29 5.99 2.48 6.76
C CYS A 29 5.26 2.94 5.50
N CYS A 30 4.21 3.72 5.67
CA CYS A 30 3.52 4.38 4.58
C CYS A 30 4.32 5.59 4.10
N SER A 31 4.90 5.52 2.89
CA SER A 31 5.76 6.61 2.38
C SER A 31 5.04 7.93 2.07
N ILE A 32 3.72 8.01 2.30
CA ILE A 32 2.94 9.25 2.14
C ILE A 32 2.88 10.04 3.45
N CYS A 33 2.68 9.36 4.58
CA CYS A 33 2.61 10.00 5.91
C CYS A 33 3.84 9.73 6.77
N LEU A 34 4.73 8.85 6.34
CA LEU A 34 5.96 8.42 7.03
C LEU A 34 5.70 7.70 8.37
N ASP A 35 4.47 7.27 8.62
CA ASP A 35 4.08 6.47 9.79
C ASP A 35 4.09 4.97 9.48
N GLU A 36 4.38 4.17 10.51
CA GLU A 36 4.23 2.72 10.53
C GLU A 36 2.77 2.29 10.34
N PHE A 37 2.57 1.10 9.78
CA PHE A 37 1.25 0.47 9.75
C PHE A 37 0.89 -0.10 11.11
N LYS A 38 -0.27 0.27 11.66
CA LYS A 38 -0.75 -0.27 12.94
C LYS A 38 -1.75 -1.40 12.72
N LEU A 39 -1.85 -2.30 13.70
CA LEU A 39 -2.88 -3.33 13.75
C LEU A 39 -4.27 -2.67 13.61
N ASN A 40 -5.14 -3.27 12.79
CA ASN A 40 -6.48 -2.76 12.45
C ASN A 40 -6.51 -1.51 11.54
N GLU A 41 -5.36 -1.04 11.03
CA GLU A 41 -5.35 -0.03 9.99
C GLU A 41 -5.52 -0.64 8.60
N ARG A 42 -6.27 0.06 7.75
CA ARG A 42 -6.46 -0.38 6.36
C ARG A 42 -5.29 0.08 5.52
N ALA A 43 -4.53 -0.87 4.99
CA ALA A 43 -3.56 -0.65 3.93
C ALA A 43 -4.16 -0.96 2.56
N GLN A 44 -3.55 -0.43 1.51
CA GLN A 44 -3.90 -0.71 0.12
C GLN A 44 -2.64 -0.87 -0.71
N GLN A 45 -2.56 -2.02 -1.38
CA GLN A 45 -1.50 -2.33 -2.34
C GLN A 45 -1.92 -1.92 -3.75
N LEU A 46 -1.00 -1.29 -4.49
CA LEU A 46 -1.20 -0.97 -5.90
C LEU A 46 -0.82 -2.15 -6.79
N ILE A 47 -1.76 -2.67 -7.59
CA ILE A 47 -1.56 -3.88 -8.41
C ILE A 47 -0.44 -3.70 -9.46
N GLN A 48 -0.21 -2.47 -9.92
CA GLN A 48 0.73 -2.18 -11.01
C GLN A 48 2.20 -2.19 -10.57
N CYS A 49 2.45 -2.09 -9.26
CA CYS A 49 3.80 -1.94 -8.71
C CYS A 49 4.01 -2.60 -7.35
N ASN A 50 2.98 -3.22 -6.77
CA ASN A 50 2.99 -3.90 -5.47
C ASN A 50 3.35 -3.05 -4.24
N HIS A 51 3.46 -1.73 -4.38
CA HIS A 51 3.68 -0.81 -3.28
C HIS A 51 2.43 -0.67 -2.39
N ILE A 52 2.65 -0.61 -1.08
CA ILE A 52 1.62 -0.58 -0.04
C ILE A 52 1.63 0.80 0.63
N PHE A 53 0.43 1.32 0.89
CA PHE A 53 0.21 2.61 1.55
C PHE A 53 -1.01 2.49 2.45
N HIS A 54 -1.20 3.38 3.43
CA HIS A 54 -2.50 3.46 4.10
C HIS A 54 -3.59 3.77 3.07
N LYS A 55 -4.71 3.07 3.15
CA LYS A 55 -5.86 3.25 2.24
C LYS A 55 -6.28 4.72 2.17
N LYS A 56 -6.36 5.39 3.32
CA LYS A 56 -6.67 6.83 3.40
C LYS A 56 -5.63 7.69 2.68
N CYS A 57 -4.35 7.39 2.85
CA CYS A 57 -3.24 8.13 2.25
C CYS A 57 -3.23 8.00 0.73
N ILE A 58 -3.28 6.77 0.21
CA ILE A 58 -3.29 6.56 -1.25
C ILE A 58 -4.57 7.06 -1.91
N GLN A 59 -5.73 6.97 -1.25
CA GLN A 59 -6.97 7.56 -1.76
C GLN A 59 -6.88 9.08 -1.85
N LYS A 60 -6.32 9.76 -0.83
CA LYS A 60 -6.09 11.22 -0.89
C LYS A 60 -5.14 11.59 -2.02
N TRP A 61 -4.06 10.83 -2.20
CA TRP A 61 -3.10 11.04 -3.27
C TRP A 61 -3.75 10.90 -4.66
N LEU A 62 -4.52 9.84 -4.87
CA LEU A 62 -5.16 9.52 -6.15
C LEU A 62 -6.32 10.46 -6.53
N LYS A 63 -6.75 11.36 -5.63
CA LYS A 63 -7.66 12.46 -5.99
C LYS A 63 -6.99 13.53 -6.85
N LYS A 64 -5.67 13.67 -6.75
CA LYS A 64 -4.89 14.71 -7.45
C LYS A 64 -3.90 14.13 -8.45
N ASN A 65 -3.53 12.87 -8.29
CA ASN A 65 -2.52 12.20 -9.10
C ASN A 65 -3.05 10.86 -9.62
N SER A 66 -2.45 10.32 -10.68
CA SER A 66 -2.79 9.00 -11.20
C SER A 66 -1.58 8.05 -11.24
N THR A 67 -0.59 8.31 -10.39
CA THR A 67 0.69 7.58 -10.34
C THR A 67 1.02 7.15 -8.92
N CYS A 68 1.81 6.10 -8.79
CA CYS A 68 2.35 5.64 -7.51
C CYS A 68 3.32 6.70 -6.93
N PRO A 69 3.18 7.09 -5.65
CA PRO A 69 4.10 8.03 -4.99
C PRO A 69 5.57 7.57 -5.00
N LEU A 70 5.82 6.26 -4.92
CA LEU A 70 7.17 5.69 -4.82
C LEU A 70 7.87 5.53 -6.17
N CYS A 71 7.18 4.98 -7.17
CA CYS A 71 7.81 4.58 -8.44
C CYS A 71 7.22 5.26 -9.68
N ARG A 72 6.26 6.18 -9.48
CA ARG A 72 5.59 6.95 -10.54
C ARG A 72 4.85 6.14 -11.61
N LYS A 73 4.75 4.80 -11.47
CA LYS A 73 3.93 3.96 -12.36
C LYS A 73 2.45 4.39 -12.29
N ILE A 74 1.79 4.44 -13.44
CA ILE A 74 0.37 4.80 -13.55
C ILE A 74 -0.51 3.79 -12.82
N VAL A 75 -1.41 4.29 -11.99
CA VAL A 75 -2.43 3.50 -11.30
C VAL A 75 -3.67 3.46 -12.17
N LYS A 76 -4.08 2.26 -12.59
CA LYS A 76 -5.31 2.07 -13.37
C LYS A 76 -6.49 1.96 -12.39
N ILE A 77 -7.49 2.83 -12.56
CA ILE A 77 -8.73 2.84 -11.78
C ILE A 77 -9.83 2.28 -12.70
N ASN A 78 -10.24 1.04 -12.49
CA ASN A 78 -11.42 0.44 -13.14
C ASN A 78 -12.58 0.40 -12.16
#